data_AF-A0A8D8BY95-F1
#
_entry.id   AF-A0A8D8BY95-F1
#
_cell.length_a   1.000
_cell.length_b   1.000
_cell.length_c   1.000
_cell.angle_alpha   90.00
_cell.angle_beta   90.00
_cell.angle_gamma   90.00
#
_symmetry.space_group_name_H-M   'P 1'
#
loop_
_entity.id
_entity.type
_entity.pdbx_description
1 polymer ?
#
loop_
_entity_poly.entity_id
_entity_poly.type
_entity_poly.pdbx_seq_one_letter_code
_entity_poly.pdbx_strand_id
1 'polypeptide(L)'
;MPKSMNVRVTTMDAELEFAIQQSTTGKQLFDQVVKTIGLREVWFFGLQYTDSKGDLTWIKLYKKVMSQDVQKGDPLQFKFRAKFYPEDVAEELIQDITLRLFYLQVKNAILSDEIYCPPETSVLLASYAVQARHGDYNK
;
A
#
# COMPACT_ATOMS: atom_id res chain seq x y z
N MET A 1 -23.93 -10.11 20.21
CA MET A 1 -23.31 -9.07 19.33
C MET A 1 -22.40 -9.77 18.34
N PRO A 2 -22.34 -9.35 17.05
CA PRO A 2 -21.37 -9.89 16.11
C PRO A 2 -19.95 -9.63 16.66
N LYS A 3 -19.10 -10.66 16.69
CA LYS A 3 -17.72 -10.50 17.16
C LYS A 3 -16.97 -9.60 16.17
N SER A 4 -16.55 -8.42 16.62
CA SER A 4 -15.67 -7.54 15.86
C SER A 4 -14.26 -8.12 15.86
N MET A 5 -13.53 -7.89 14.77
CA MET A 5 -12.14 -8.30 14.62
C MET A 5 -11.31 -7.08 14.26
N ASN A 6 -10.13 -7.00 14.85
CA ASN A 6 -9.21 -5.89 14.59
C ASN A 6 -8.41 -6.19 13.33
N VAL A 7 -8.24 -5.17 12.51
CA VAL A 7 -7.51 -5.20 11.25
C VAL A 7 -6.53 -4.06 11.26
N ARG A 8 -5.27 -4.35 10.96
CA ARG A 8 -4.22 -3.37 10.73
C ARG A 8 -3.89 -3.33 9.25
N VAL A 9 -3.95 -2.14 8.67
CA VAL A 9 -3.58 -1.87 7.28
C VAL A 9 -2.39 -0.93 7.27
N THR A 10 -1.27 -1.41 6.74
CA THR A 10 -0.04 -0.62 6.63
C THR A 10 0.08 -0.05 5.21
N THR A 11 0.07 1.27 5.05
CA THR A 11 0.38 1.95 3.78
C THR A 11 1.91 2.04 3.63
N MET A 12 2.42 2.93 2.78
CA MET A 12 3.87 3.17 2.67
C MET A 12 4.42 4.07 3.78
N ASP A 13 3.57 4.87 4.42
CA ASP A 13 3.95 5.90 5.39
C ASP A 13 3.00 6.03 6.60
N ALA A 14 1.98 5.18 6.71
CA ALA A 14 1.04 5.17 7.81
C ALA A 14 0.59 3.75 8.18
N GLU A 15 0.18 3.58 9.44
CA GLU A 15 -0.54 2.42 9.93
C GLU A 15 -1.96 2.83 10.28
N LEU A 16 -2.94 2.07 9.81
CA LEU A 16 -4.36 2.30 10.04
C LEU A 16 -4.96 1.08 10.73
N GLU A 17 -5.75 1.31 11.77
CA GLU A 17 -6.45 0.24 12.49
C GLU A 17 -7.97 0.39 12.31
N PHE A 18 -8.62 -0.74 12.03
CA PHE A 18 -10.05 -0.82 11.79
C PHE A 18 -10.65 -2.00 12.55
N ALA A 19 -11.92 -1.87 12.94
CA ALA A 19 -12.72 -3.00 13.42
C ALA A 19 -13.68 -3.44 12.31
N ILE A 20 -13.59 -4.71 11.90
CA ILE A 20 -14.47 -5.29 10.88
C ILE A 20 -15.41 -6.33 11.49
N GLN A 21 -16.50 -6.61 10.78
CA GLN A 21 -17.42 -7.71 11.10
C GLN A 21 -17.07 -8.95 10.26
N GLN A 22 -17.53 -10.13 10.67
CA GLN A 22 -17.35 -11.37 9.88
C GLN A 22 -18.03 -11.32 8.50
N SER A 23 -19.04 -10.47 8.35
CA SER A 23 -19.73 -10.20 7.09
C SER A 23 -18.97 -9.25 6.16
N THR A 24 -17.94 -8.55 6.67
CA THR A 24 -17.23 -7.51 5.91
C THR A 24 -16.54 -8.09 4.68
N THR A 25 -16.80 -7.48 3.53
CA THR A 25 -16.18 -7.82 2.25
C THR A 25 -14.83 -7.14 2.09
N GLY A 26 -13.98 -7.71 1.23
CA GLY A 26 -12.71 -7.07 0.86
C GLY A 26 -12.93 -5.66 0.27
N LYS A 27 -14.02 -5.46 -0.49
CA LYS A 27 -14.41 -4.14 -1.01
C LYS A 27 -14.72 -3.16 0.12
N GLN A 28 -15.49 -3.56 1.12
CA GLN A 28 -15.83 -2.67 2.25
C GLN A 28 -14.59 -2.24 3.03
N LEU A 29 -13.67 -3.18 3.32
CA LEU A 29 -12.41 -2.85 3.96
C LEU A 29 -11.55 -1.92 3.09
N PHE A 30 -11.43 -2.22 1.80
CA PHE A 30 -10.68 -1.40 0.84
C PHE A 30 -11.25 0.03 0.73
N ASP A 31 -12.57 0.16 0.58
CA ASP A 31 -13.27 1.44 0.50
C ASP A 31 -13.04 2.28 1.78
N GLN A 32 -12.99 1.63 2.95
CA GLN A 32 -12.70 2.29 4.22
C GLN A 32 -11.26 2.83 4.26
N VAL A 33 -10.28 2.03 3.82
CA VAL A 33 -8.87 2.43 3.75
C VAL A 33 -8.69 3.64 2.84
N VAL A 34 -9.16 3.57 1.60
CA VAL A 34 -8.97 4.65 0.61
C VAL A 34 -9.69 5.94 1.04
N LYS A 35 -10.84 5.82 1.69
CA LYS A 35 -11.57 6.97 2.25
C LYS A 35 -10.81 7.61 3.41
N THR A 36 -10.19 6.82 4.29
CA THR A 36 -9.39 7.33 5.42
C THR A 36 -8.17 8.11 4.95
N ILE A 37 -7.49 7.65 3.89
CA ILE A 37 -6.31 8.34 3.35
C ILE A 37 -6.66 9.42 2.32
N GLY A 38 -7.90 9.49 1.83
CA GLY A 38 -8.33 10.48 0.83
C GLY A 38 -7.91 10.16 -0.60
N LEU A 39 -7.68 8.89 -0.92
CA LEU A 39 -7.26 8.42 -2.23
C LEU A 39 -8.47 8.09 -3.12
N ARG A 40 -8.51 8.63 -4.34
CA ARG A 40 -9.57 8.43 -5.34
C ARG A 40 -9.12 7.57 -6.51
N GLU A 41 -7.83 7.57 -6.84
CA GLU A 41 -7.22 6.78 -7.92
C GLU A 41 -7.03 5.30 -7.51
N VAL A 42 -8.13 4.67 -7.12
CA VAL A 42 -8.14 3.37 -6.45
C VAL A 42 -7.76 2.19 -7.36
N TRP A 43 -7.85 2.37 -8.68
CA TRP A 43 -7.62 1.31 -9.68
C TRP A 43 -6.18 0.78 -9.68
N PHE A 44 -5.22 1.57 -9.17
CA PHE A 44 -3.83 1.13 -9.03
C PHE A 44 -3.59 0.25 -7.80
N PHE A 45 -4.43 0.32 -6.78
CA PHE A 45 -4.12 -0.21 -5.45
C PHE A 45 -4.87 -1.50 -5.11
N GLY A 46 -4.33 -2.23 -4.14
CA GLY A 46 -4.97 -3.37 -3.52
C GLY A 46 -4.52 -3.56 -2.08
N LEU A 47 -5.19 -4.50 -1.38
CA LEU A 47 -4.73 -4.99 -0.08
C LEU A 47 -4.03 -6.32 -0.30
N GLN A 48 -2.78 -6.41 0.14
CA GLN A 48 -1.99 -7.63 0.18
C GLN A 48 -2.00 -8.18 1.60
N TYR A 49 -2.02 -9.50 1.75
CA TYR A 49 -1.92 -10.19 3.03
C TYR A 49 -1.03 -11.42 2.88
N THR A 50 -0.56 -11.96 4.00
CA THR A 50 0.13 -13.25 4.03
C THR A 50 -0.88 -14.35 4.25
N ASP A 51 -0.90 -15.35 3.37
CA ASP A 51 -1.80 -16.49 3.50
C ASP A 51 -1.34 -17.51 4.56
N SER A 52 -2.09 -18.59 4.75
CA SER A 52 -1.72 -19.63 5.74
C SER A 52 -0.42 -20.38 5.41
N LYS A 53 0.04 -20.30 4.16
CA LYS A 53 1.28 -20.93 3.67
C LYS A 53 2.49 -20.01 3.74
N GLY A 54 2.28 -18.74 4.05
CA GLY A 54 3.33 -17.72 4.09
C GLY A 54 3.47 -16.94 2.77
N ASP A 55 2.63 -17.19 1.77
CA ASP A 55 2.69 -16.52 0.48
C ASP A 55 1.94 -15.19 0.52
N LEU A 56 2.48 -14.19 -0.18
CA LEU A 56 1.84 -12.89 -0.32
C LEU A 56 0.72 -12.95 -1.37
N THR A 57 -0.52 -12.72 -0.93
CA THR A 57 -1.72 -12.78 -1.78
C THR A 57 -2.51 -11.47 -1.73
N TRP A 58 -3.16 -11.13 -2.84
CA TRP A 58 -4.06 -9.97 -2.92
C TRP A 58 -5.49 -10.33 -2.48
N ILE A 59 -6.13 -9.44 -1.73
CA ILE A 59 -7.51 -9.61 -1.32
C ILE A 59 -8.44 -9.59 -2.54
N LYS A 60 -9.40 -10.51 -2.55
CA LYS A 60 -10.51 -10.51 -3.51
C LYS A 60 -11.61 -9.62 -2.96
N LEU A 61 -11.83 -8.47 -3.61
CA LEU A 61 -12.78 -7.45 -3.16
C LEU A 61 -14.23 -7.96 -3.06
N TYR A 62 -14.62 -8.90 -3.94
CA TYR A 62 -15.96 -9.49 -3.97
C TYR A 62 -16.20 -10.58 -2.91
N LYS A 63 -15.14 -11.06 -2.22
CA LYS A 63 -15.25 -12.09 -1.17
C LYS A 63 -15.23 -11.45 0.22
N LYS A 64 -15.76 -12.17 1.21
CA LYS A 64 -15.61 -11.79 2.62
C LYS A 64 -14.15 -11.89 3.03
N VAL A 65 -13.66 -10.97 3.85
CA VAL A 65 -12.27 -11.00 4.34
C VAL A 65 -12.00 -12.33 5.03
N MET A 66 -12.92 -12.77 5.89
CA MET A 66 -12.80 -14.03 6.65
C MET A 66 -13.02 -15.31 5.85
N SER A 67 -13.55 -15.20 4.63
CA SER A 67 -13.70 -16.37 3.74
C SER A 67 -12.45 -16.65 2.91
N GLN A 68 -11.43 -15.80 3.03
CA GLN A 68 -10.15 -15.92 2.35
C GLN A 68 -9.12 -16.46 3.32
N ASP A 69 -8.04 -17.02 2.80
CA ASP A 69 -7.03 -17.72 3.58
C ASP A 69 -6.05 -16.76 4.26
N VAL A 70 -6.57 -15.72 4.91
CA VAL A 70 -5.77 -14.72 5.62
C VAL A 70 -5.18 -15.36 6.86
N GLN A 71 -3.87 -15.21 7.05
CA GLN A 71 -3.20 -15.65 8.27
C GLN A 71 -3.91 -15.08 9.49
N LYS A 72 -4.40 -15.97 10.35
CA LYS A 72 -5.18 -15.61 11.53
C LYS A 72 -4.24 -15.04 12.60
N GLY A 73 -4.17 -13.71 12.66
CA GLY A 73 -3.57 -12.94 13.75
C GLY A 73 -4.58 -11.99 14.38
N ASP A 74 -4.24 -11.46 15.56
CA ASP A 74 -4.98 -10.36 16.19
C ASP A 74 -3.99 -9.21 16.46
N PRO A 75 -4.00 -8.12 15.66
CA PRO A 75 -4.92 -7.85 14.55
C PRO A 75 -4.58 -8.62 13.26
N LEU A 76 -5.56 -8.75 12.35
CA LEU A 76 -5.32 -9.21 10.97
C LEU A 76 -4.46 -8.18 10.23
N GLN A 77 -3.40 -8.64 9.56
CA GLN A 77 -2.40 -7.77 8.93
C GLN A 77 -2.63 -7.66 7.43
N PHE A 78 -2.75 -6.44 6.91
CA PHE A 78 -2.81 -6.13 5.49
C PHE A 78 -1.81 -5.03 5.13
N LYS A 79 -1.32 -5.07 3.90
CA LYS A 79 -0.50 -4.02 3.30
C LYS A 79 -1.28 -3.37 2.16
N PHE A 80 -1.48 -2.07 2.23
CA PHE A 80 -2.06 -1.31 1.12
C PHE A 80 -0.94 -0.92 0.15
N ARG A 81 -0.96 -1.49 -1.05
CA ARG A 81 0.15 -1.38 -2.03
C ARG A 81 -0.39 -1.14 -3.44
N ALA A 82 0.40 -0.49 -4.27
CA ALA A 82 0.14 -0.41 -5.70
C ALA A 82 0.33 -1.81 -6.32
N LYS A 83 -0.71 -2.29 -6.98
CA LYS A 83 -0.77 -3.57 -7.70
C LYS A 83 -0.51 -3.40 -9.19
N PHE A 84 -0.97 -2.28 -9.74
CA PHE A 84 -0.81 -1.92 -11.15
C PHE A 84 -0.04 -0.61 -11.22
N TYR A 85 0.87 -0.50 -12.18
CA TYR A 85 1.64 0.70 -12.45
C TYR A 85 1.13 1.33 -13.76
N PRO A 86 1.04 2.67 -13.83
CA PRO A 86 0.69 3.36 -15.07
C PRO A 86 1.77 3.16 -16.14
N GLU A 87 1.43 3.44 -17.39
CA GLU A 87 2.41 3.48 -18.49
C GLU A 87 3.25 4.77 -18.39
N ASP A 88 2.61 5.90 -18.07
CA ASP A 88 3.27 7.17 -17.81
C ASP A 88 2.84 7.80 -16.47
N VAL A 89 3.76 7.84 -15.51
CA VAL A 89 3.51 8.43 -14.19
C VAL A 89 3.26 9.94 -14.22
N ALA A 90 3.79 10.66 -15.22
CA ALA A 90 3.68 12.11 -15.31
C ALA A 90 2.29 12.54 -15.81
N GLU A 91 1.63 11.72 -16.63
CA GLU A 91 0.30 11.99 -17.16
C GLU A 91 -0.81 11.31 -16.37
N GLU A 92 -0.57 10.12 -15.82
CA GLU A 92 -1.63 9.28 -15.23
C GLU A 92 -1.78 9.43 -13.71
N LEU A 93 -0.75 9.85 -12.97
CA LEU A 93 -0.86 10.06 -11.52
C LEU A 93 -1.28 11.50 -11.21
N ILE A 94 -2.52 11.67 -10.77
CA ILE A 94 -3.15 12.99 -10.63
C ILE A 94 -3.04 13.51 -9.19
N GLN A 95 -3.24 12.67 -8.18
CA GLN A 95 -3.23 13.10 -6.78
C GLN A 95 -1.83 12.98 -6.15
N ASP A 96 -1.44 13.99 -5.38
CA ASP A 96 -0.20 13.99 -4.60
C ASP A 96 -0.05 12.76 -3.70
N ILE A 97 -1.15 12.29 -3.11
CA ILE A 97 -1.13 11.07 -2.29
C ILE A 97 -0.80 9.83 -3.11
N THR A 98 -1.35 9.72 -4.31
CA THR A 98 -1.08 8.62 -5.22
C THR A 98 0.39 8.63 -5.60
N LEU A 99 0.89 9.78 -6.07
CA LEU A 99 2.30 9.97 -6.42
C LEU A 99 3.23 9.63 -5.26
N ARG A 100 2.91 10.10 -4.05
CA ARG A 100 3.68 9.81 -2.83
C ARG A 100 3.70 8.32 -2.49
N LEU A 101 2.57 7.61 -2.57
CA LEU A 101 2.53 6.19 -2.28
C LEU A 101 3.30 5.37 -3.32
N PHE A 102 3.20 5.71 -4.61
CA PHE A 102 4.01 5.10 -5.66
C PHE A 102 5.51 5.35 -5.44
N TYR A 103 5.89 6.62 -5.21
CA TYR A 103 7.27 7.01 -4.93
C TYR A 103 7.87 6.20 -3.78
N LEU A 104 7.17 6.13 -2.64
CA LEU A 104 7.68 5.39 -1.48
C LEU A 104 7.80 3.89 -1.77
N GLN A 105 6.85 3.31 -2.50
CA GLN A 105 6.87 1.88 -2.84
C GLN A 105 8.05 1.56 -3.75
N VAL A 106 8.25 2.33 -4.82
CA VAL A 106 9.36 2.16 -5.78
C VAL A 106 10.70 2.41 -5.09
N LYS A 107 10.82 3.48 -4.30
CA LYS A 107 12.03 3.78 -3.54
C LYS A 107 12.43 2.61 -2.64
N ASN A 108 11.47 2.05 -1.89
CA ASN A 108 11.77 0.93 -1.00
C ASN A 108 12.20 -0.31 -1.78
N ALA A 109 11.57 -0.59 -2.93
CA ALA A 109 11.93 -1.72 -3.79
C ALA A 109 13.34 -1.57 -4.40
N ILE A 110 13.76 -0.34 -4.76
CA ILE A 110 15.14 -0.06 -5.19
C ILE A 110 16.12 -0.27 -4.02
N LEU A 111 15.79 0.24 -2.83
CA LEU A 111 16.68 0.13 -1.65
C LEU A 111 16.80 -1.30 -1.11
N SER A 112 15.82 -2.17 -1.37
CA SER A 112 15.85 -3.58 -0.99
C SER A 112 16.39 -4.50 -2.10
N ASP A 113 16.96 -3.95 -3.17
CA ASP A 113 17.44 -4.67 -4.36
C ASP A 113 16.36 -5.53 -5.05
N GLU A 114 15.07 -5.25 -4.81
CA GLU A 114 13.96 -5.89 -5.55
C GLU A 114 13.88 -5.33 -6.98
N ILE A 115 14.19 -4.05 -7.14
CA ILE A 115 14.34 -3.39 -8.44
C ILE A 115 15.81 -3.06 -8.63
N TYR A 116 16.44 -3.71 -9.61
CA TYR A 116 17.81 -3.37 -10.01
C TYR A 116 17.89 -1.90 -10.46
N CYS A 117 18.83 -1.16 -9.89
CA CYS A 117 19.12 0.21 -10.27
C CYS A 117 20.64 0.39 -10.41
N PRO A 118 21.14 0.85 -11.56
CA PRO A 118 22.57 1.07 -11.74
C PRO A 118 23.08 2.16 -10.77
N PRO A 119 24.37 2.14 -10.39
CA PRO A 119 24.92 3.05 -9.38
C PRO A 119 24.71 4.54 -9.70
N GLU A 120 24.89 4.93 -10.96
CA GLU A 120 24.75 6.32 -11.41
C GLU A 120 23.32 6.82 -11.21
N THR A 121 22.33 6.00 -11.58
CA THR A 121 20.91 6.32 -11.40
C THR A 121 20.52 6.28 -9.93
N SER A 122 21.06 5.36 -9.14
CA SER A 122 20.80 5.27 -7.69
C SER A 122 21.22 6.55 -6.96
N VAL A 123 22.39 7.10 -7.28
CA VAL A 123 22.88 8.36 -6.70
C VAL A 123 21.98 9.53 -7.11
N LEU A 124 21.57 9.58 -8.38
CA LEU A 124 20.64 10.61 -8.85
C LEU A 124 19.29 10.53 -8.14
N LEU A 125 18.68 9.34 -8.04
CA LEU A 125 17.42 9.13 -7.31
C LEU A 125 17.56 9.47 -5.82
N ALA A 126 18.70 9.18 -5.20
CA ALA A 126 18.96 9.57 -3.82
C ALA A 126 18.97 11.09 -3.66
N SER A 127 19.56 11.84 -4.60
CA SER A 127 19.53 13.32 -4.57
C SER A 127 18.11 13.87 -4.63
N TYR A 128 17.25 13.35 -5.52
CA TYR A 128 15.83 13.71 -5.58
C TYR A 128 15.07 13.34 -4.30
N ALA A 129 15.36 12.18 -3.70
CA ALA A 129 14.76 11.77 -2.44
C ALA A 129 15.14 12.70 -1.27
N VAL A 130 16.39 13.18 -1.23
CA VAL A 130 16.85 14.17 -0.24
C VAL A 130 16.13 15.49 -0.46
N GLN A 131 16.06 15.98 -1.70
CA GLN A 131 15.32 17.21 -2.05
C GLN A 131 13.85 17.11 -1.66
N ALA A 132 13.19 15.99 -1.95
CA ALA A 132 11.78 15.77 -1.58
C ALA A 132 11.55 15.76 -0.06
N ARG A 133 12.55 15.35 0.74
CA ARG A 133 12.44 15.26 2.19
C ARG A 133 12.87 16.54 2.92
N HIS A 134 13.91 17.22 2.43
CA HIS A 134 14.57 18.32 3.13
C HIS A 134 14.31 19.69 2.48
N GLY A 135 13.77 19.73 1.26
CA GLY A 135 13.63 20.97 0.49
C GLY A 135 14.96 21.46 -0.04
N ASP A 136 15.01 22.75 -0.39
CA ASP A 136 16.18 23.36 -1.01
C ASP A 136 17.40 23.33 -0.08
N TYR A 137 18.54 22.94 -0.65
CA TYR A 137 19.81 22.94 0.07
C TYR A 137 20.22 24.37 0.43
N ASN A 138 20.51 24.61 1.71
CA ASN A 138 21.06 25.86 2.20
C ASN A 138 22.51 25.65 2.63
N LYS A 139 23.42 26.51 2.12
CA LYS A 139 24.87 26.42 2.34
C LYS A 139 25.31 26.97 3.68
#